data_AF-A0A815C8I3-F1
#
_entry.id   AF-A0A815C8I3-F1
#
_cell.length_a   1.000
_cell.length_b   1.000
_cell.length_c   1.000
_cell.angle_alpha   90.00
_cell.angle_beta   90.00
_cell.angle_gamma   90.00
#
_symmetry.space_group_name_H-M   'P 1'
#
loop_
_entity.id
_entity.type
_entity.pdbx_description
1 polymer ?
#
loop_
_entity_poly.entity_id
_entity_poly.type
_entity_poly.pdbx_seq_one_letter_code
_entity_poly.pdbx_strand_id
1 'polypeptide(L)'
;MQGRQNGYRQVLNQYRYITGLQNPNVKYVPSDVCPGPEEIAISDKITLVVIDSQWWLHKVDKPGVGSGCDANTEAELLSVLQEIVDRNEDKLLLFAAHHPFVTFGRHGGYYNLKQHIFPFTELNPKLYIPLPVLGSIYPIARGVFGNIQDTKHPVYKNFSRAVDSILSRHPYCIRVAGHEHNLQFIEQNDHYYIVSGAGSKESDITSDDDLLFSSIKTGFATIDMVNNGNVYVKFYSSENDTVDKPLYVKSLGPIDSSHIKKTSYKVPVLPDSVVVVPAKYYQARKFKKWLLGNNYRDEWTTPVKVKVLDLGKEKGSTLQ
;
A
#
# COMPACT_ATOMS: atom_id res chain seq x y z
N MET A 1 -6.88 9.45 14.79
CA MET A 1 -6.04 8.58 15.64
C MET A 1 -4.60 9.06 15.45
N GLN A 2 -3.81 9.30 16.51
CA GLN A 2 -2.44 9.86 16.41
C GLN A 2 -1.39 8.82 16.85
N GLY A 3 -1.61 7.54 16.52
CA GLY A 3 -0.74 6.44 16.97
C GLY A 3 -0.65 6.22 18.49
N ARG A 4 -1.62 6.72 19.28
CA ARG A 4 -1.64 6.58 20.75
C ARG A 4 -1.93 5.13 21.18
N GLN A 5 -1.53 4.73 22.38
CA GLN A 5 -1.64 3.36 22.90
C GLN A 5 -3.06 2.74 22.74
N ASN A 6 -4.12 3.50 22.99
CA ASN A 6 -5.49 3.00 22.86
C ASN A 6 -6.03 3.00 21.41
N GLY A 7 -5.17 3.23 20.41
CA GLY A 7 -5.54 3.37 19.01
C GLY A 7 -6.27 2.13 18.49
N TYR A 8 -5.67 0.95 18.66
CA TYR A 8 -6.27 -0.30 18.21
C TYR A 8 -7.64 -0.58 18.85
N ARG A 9 -7.78 -0.30 20.15
CA ARG A 9 -9.08 -0.42 20.85
C ARG A 9 -10.15 0.50 20.23
N GLN A 10 -9.78 1.69 19.77
CA GLN A 10 -10.72 2.60 19.10
C GLN A 10 -11.16 2.05 17.74
N VAL A 11 -10.24 1.47 16.96
CA VAL A 11 -10.57 0.82 15.70
C VAL A 11 -11.50 -0.37 15.94
N LEU A 12 -11.22 -1.19 16.96
CA LEU A 12 -12.07 -2.32 17.32
C LEU A 12 -13.48 -1.90 17.76
N ASN A 13 -13.60 -0.79 18.50
CA ASN A 13 -14.91 -0.23 18.86
C ASN A 13 -15.68 0.26 17.63
N GLN A 14 -14.99 0.89 16.67
CA GLN A 14 -15.60 1.32 15.41
C GLN A 14 -16.07 0.11 14.59
N TYR A 15 -15.23 -0.92 14.47
CA TYR A 15 -15.58 -2.16 13.80
C TYR A 15 -16.85 -2.77 14.39
N ARG A 16 -16.88 -2.97 15.71
CA ARG A 16 -18.04 -3.53 16.43
C ARG A 16 -19.30 -2.67 16.27
N TYR A 17 -19.15 -1.36 16.26
CA TYR A 17 -20.27 -0.46 16.03
C TYR A 17 -20.85 -0.67 14.63
N ILE A 18 -20.02 -0.59 13.59
CA ILE A 18 -20.48 -0.71 12.19
C ILE A 18 -21.07 -2.09 11.90
N THR A 19 -20.39 -3.17 12.31
CA THR A 19 -20.87 -4.54 12.07
C THR A 19 -22.08 -4.88 12.93
N GLY A 20 -22.18 -4.30 14.14
CA GLY A 20 -23.32 -4.45 15.03
C GLY A 20 -24.62 -3.82 14.50
N LEU A 21 -24.54 -2.86 13.57
CA LEU A 21 -25.72 -2.30 12.90
C LEU A 21 -26.41 -3.29 11.94
N GLN A 22 -25.72 -4.37 11.54
CA GLN A 22 -26.23 -5.40 10.62
C GLN A 22 -26.85 -4.83 9.33
N ASN A 23 -26.34 -3.71 8.84
CA ASN A 23 -26.83 -3.10 7.60
C ASN A 23 -26.25 -3.87 6.40
N PRO A 24 -27.09 -4.51 5.56
CA PRO A 24 -26.61 -5.35 4.47
C PRO A 24 -25.84 -4.58 3.38
N ASN A 25 -26.03 -3.25 3.32
CA ASN A 25 -25.39 -2.38 2.34
C ASN A 25 -24.11 -1.72 2.87
N VAL A 26 -23.67 -2.04 4.10
CA VAL A 26 -22.48 -1.46 4.72
C VAL A 26 -21.52 -2.56 5.12
N LYS A 27 -20.30 -2.50 4.59
CA LYS A 27 -19.21 -3.40 4.95
C LYS A 27 -18.05 -2.60 5.54
N TYR A 28 -17.50 -3.06 6.66
CA TYR A 28 -16.26 -2.52 7.22
C TYR A 28 -15.08 -3.26 6.61
N VAL A 29 -14.12 -2.54 6.03
CA VAL A 29 -12.91 -3.11 5.40
C VAL A 29 -11.64 -2.33 5.82
N PRO A 30 -10.51 -3.02 6.05
CA PRO A 30 -10.36 -4.47 6.05
C PRO A 30 -11.13 -5.16 7.19
N SER A 31 -11.62 -6.37 6.92
CA SER A 31 -12.46 -7.17 7.81
C SER A 31 -11.68 -7.60 9.06
N ASP A 32 -12.40 -7.82 10.17
CA ASP A 32 -11.84 -8.27 11.45
C ASP A 32 -10.70 -7.41 12.04
N VAL A 33 -10.61 -6.15 11.60
CA VAL A 33 -9.54 -5.21 12.02
C VAL A 33 -8.15 -5.76 11.66
N CYS A 34 -8.07 -6.55 10.59
CA CYS A 34 -6.82 -7.04 10.03
C CYS A 34 -6.14 -5.95 9.20
N PRO A 35 -4.82 -6.08 8.95
CA PRO A 35 -4.08 -5.06 8.20
C PRO A 35 -4.44 -4.97 6.71
N GLY A 36 -5.16 -5.96 6.17
CA GLY A 36 -5.25 -6.17 4.73
C GLY A 36 -3.96 -6.81 4.18
N PRO A 37 -3.78 -6.86 2.85
CA PRO A 37 -4.64 -6.23 1.84
C PRO A 37 -5.92 -7.03 1.61
N GLU A 38 -7.08 -6.38 1.72
CA GLU A 38 -8.36 -6.98 1.35
C GLU A 38 -8.73 -6.59 -0.09
N GLU A 39 -8.94 -7.59 -0.94
CA GLU A 39 -9.36 -7.40 -2.33
C GLU A 39 -10.87 -7.48 -2.48
N ILE A 40 -11.42 -6.50 -3.21
CA ILE A 40 -12.84 -6.36 -3.46
C ILE A 40 -13.04 -6.17 -4.96
N ALA A 41 -13.70 -7.13 -5.61
CA ALA A 41 -14.13 -6.98 -6.99
C ALA A 41 -15.30 -5.98 -7.05
N ILE A 42 -15.09 -4.82 -7.68
CA ILE A 42 -16.14 -3.83 -7.92
C ILE A 42 -16.89 -4.20 -9.21
N SER A 43 -16.15 -4.66 -10.23
CA SER A 43 -16.68 -5.23 -11.47
C SER A 43 -15.62 -6.13 -12.12
N ASP A 44 -15.94 -6.72 -13.28
CA ASP A 44 -14.97 -7.48 -14.07
C ASP A 44 -13.76 -6.63 -14.55
N LYS A 45 -13.86 -5.30 -14.46
CA LYS A 45 -12.86 -4.34 -14.94
C LYS A 45 -12.27 -3.46 -13.85
N ILE A 46 -12.78 -3.52 -12.62
CA ILE A 46 -12.32 -2.67 -11.51
C ILE A 46 -12.16 -3.53 -10.27
N THR A 47 -10.98 -3.44 -9.67
CA THR A 47 -10.67 -4.08 -8.39
C THR A 47 -10.21 -3.03 -7.38
N LEU A 48 -10.80 -3.06 -6.20
CA LEU A 48 -10.41 -2.25 -5.06
C LEU A 48 -9.57 -3.10 -4.11
N VAL A 49 -8.41 -2.57 -3.70
CA VAL A 49 -7.55 -3.17 -2.69
C VAL A 49 -7.44 -2.21 -1.54
N VAL A 50 -7.79 -2.64 -0.33
CA VAL A 50 -7.80 -1.80 0.87
C VAL A 50 -6.79 -2.32 1.88
N ILE A 51 -6.01 -1.41 2.45
CA ILE A 51 -5.10 -1.72 3.56
C ILE A 51 -5.33 -0.80 4.75
N ASP A 52 -5.07 -1.31 5.95
CA ASP A 52 -4.91 -0.47 7.12
C ASP A 52 -3.47 0.06 7.20
N SER A 53 -3.22 1.19 6.53
CA SER A 53 -1.94 1.91 6.66
C SER A 53 -1.60 2.27 8.12
N GLN A 54 -2.58 2.45 9.01
CA GLN A 54 -2.30 2.75 10.41
C GLN A 54 -1.70 1.53 11.13
N TRP A 55 -2.05 0.30 10.74
CA TRP A 55 -1.42 -0.91 11.27
C TRP A 55 0.11 -0.95 11.01
N TRP A 56 0.55 -0.41 9.86
CA TRP A 56 1.98 -0.30 9.55
C TRP A 56 2.65 0.77 10.43
N LEU A 57 1.99 1.91 10.62
CA LEU A 57 2.53 3.04 11.38
C LEU A 57 2.40 2.88 12.90
N HIS A 58 1.53 2.00 13.38
CA HIS A 58 1.32 1.74 14.79
C HIS A 58 2.26 0.63 15.27
N LYS A 59 2.94 0.84 16.41
CA LYS A 59 3.94 -0.10 16.94
C LYS A 59 3.50 -0.84 18.20
N VAL A 60 2.36 -0.46 18.77
CA VAL A 60 1.84 -0.99 20.03
C VAL A 60 0.54 -1.71 19.74
N ASP A 61 0.20 -2.75 20.51
CA ASP A 61 -1.10 -3.44 20.51
C ASP A 61 -1.80 -3.52 19.15
N LYS A 62 -1.31 -4.38 18.26
CA LYS A 62 -1.91 -4.62 16.94
C LYS A 62 -1.87 -6.11 16.57
N PRO A 63 -2.74 -6.58 15.66
CA PRO A 63 -2.67 -7.94 15.13
C PRO A 63 -1.28 -8.22 14.56
N GLY A 64 -0.75 -9.39 14.87
CA GLY A 64 0.58 -9.81 14.44
C GLY A 64 0.63 -11.34 14.43
N VAL A 65 1.84 -11.90 14.49
CA VAL A 65 2.02 -13.36 14.43
C VAL A 65 1.13 -14.08 15.47
N GLY A 66 0.33 -15.03 15.01
CA GLY A 66 -0.65 -15.75 15.83
C GLY A 66 -2.05 -15.13 15.87
N SER A 67 -2.28 -14.00 15.20
CA SER A 67 -3.63 -13.48 14.95
C SER A 67 -4.32 -14.26 13.83
N GLY A 68 -5.65 -14.14 13.74
CA GLY A 68 -6.46 -14.78 12.70
C GLY A 68 -6.39 -14.08 11.33
N CYS A 69 -5.46 -13.14 11.13
CA CYS A 69 -5.33 -12.39 9.89
C CYS A 69 -4.48 -13.15 8.85
N ASP A 70 -4.80 -12.98 7.57
CA ASP A 70 -4.07 -13.58 6.46
C ASP A 70 -2.62 -13.07 6.35
N ALA A 71 -2.42 -11.77 6.62
CA ALA A 71 -1.11 -11.16 6.73
C ALA A 71 -0.88 -10.67 8.17
N ASN A 72 0.21 -11.14 8.78
CA ASN A 72 0.59 -10.84 10.16
C ASN A 72 1.90 -10.07 10.26
N THR A 73 2.64 -9.97 9.16
CA THR A 73 3.91 -9.24 9.06
C THR A 73 3.92 -8.29 7.86
N GLU A 74 4.79 -7.28 7.89
CA GLU A 74 5.00 -6.36 6.76
C GLU A 74 5.37 -7.12 5.48
N ALA A 75 6.19 -8.17 5.60
CA ALA A 75 6.62 -8.98 4.46
C ALA A 75 5.48 -9.81 3.87
N GLU A 76 4.64 -10.42 4.72
CA GLU A 76 3.44 -11.14 4.27
C GLU A 76 2.45 -10.18 3.61
N LEU A 77 2.22 -8.99 4.19
CA LEU A 77 1.34 -7.98 3.59
C LEU A 77 1.80 -7.60 2.18
N LEU A 78 3.12 -7.36 2.01
CA LEU A 78 3.70 -7.05 0.71
C LEU A 78 3.61 -8.23 -0.26
N SER A 79 3.81 -9.46 0.20
CA SER A 79 3.69 -10.66 -0.63
C SER A 79 2.26 -10.86 -1.13
N VAL A 80 1.26 -10.73 -0.26
CA VAL A 80 -0.16 -10.85 -0.65
C VAL A 80 -0.55 -9.70 -1.58
N LEU A 81 -0.09 -8.47 -1.31
CA LEU A 81 -0.34 -7.33 -2.20
C LEU A 81 0.24 -7.57 -3.60
N GLN A 82 1.47 -8.09 -3.67
CA GLN A 82 2.16 -8.42 -4.90
C GLN A 82 1.34 -9.42 -5.75
N GLU A 83 0.83 -10.49 -5.12
CA GLU A 83 -0.05 -11.47 -5.80
C GLU A 83 -1.37 -10.85 -6.29
N ILE A 84 -2.00 -9.99 -5.48
CA ILE A 84 -3.23 -9.27 -5.84
C ILE A 84 -2.99 -8.33 -7.03
N VAL A 85 -1.85 -7.63 -7.05
CA VAL A 85 -1.49 -6.72 -8.13
C VAL A 85 -1.24 -7.48 -9.42
N ASP A 86 -0.50 -8.59 -9.36
CA ASP A 86 -0.16 -9.38 -10.54
C ASP A 86 -1.39 -10.07 -11.15
N ARG A 87 -2.32 -10.57 -10.32
CA ARG A 87 -3.53 -11.25 -10.81
C ARG A 87 -4.60 -10.31 -11.39
N ASN A 88 -4.49 -9.00 -11.12
CA ASN A 88 -5.43 -7.98 -11.59
C ASN A 88 -4.82 -7.04 -12.65
N GLU A 89 -3.72 -7.45 -13.29
CA GLU A 89 -3.00 -6.66 -14.30
C GLU A 89 -3.91 -6.10 -15.41
N ASP A 90 -5.01 -6.81 -15.75
CA ASP A 90 -5.95 -6.47 -16.82
C ASP A 90 -7.12 -5.58 -16.41
N LYS A 91 -7.09 -5.03 -15.19
CA LYS A 91 -8.17 -4.22 -14.60
C LYS A 91 -7.69 -2.83 -14.19
N LEU A 92 -8.64 -1.94 -13.90
CA LEU A 92 -8.37 -0.77 -13.07
C LEU A 92 -8.12 -1.24 -11.64
N LEU A 93 -6.92 -0.98 -11.13
CA LEU A 93 -6.60 -1.22 -9.72
C LEU A 93 -6.79 0.07 -8.93
N LEU A 94 -7.77 0.08 -8.03
CA LEU A 94 -7.93 1.14 -7.04
C LEU A 94 -7.25 0.68 -5.75
N PHE A 95 -6.21 1.38 -5.31
CA PHE A 95 -5.53 1.06 -4.07
C PHE A 95 -5.87 2.10 -3.00
N ALA A 96 -6.54 1.69 -1.92
CA ALA A 96 -7.02 2.57 -0.86
C ALA A 96 -6.26 2.37 0.46
N ALA A 97 -5.79 3.49 1.00
CA ALA A 97 -5.17 3.58 2.33
C ALA A 97 -5.64 4.86 3.03
N HIS A 98 -5.49 4.97 4.36
CA HIS A 98 -5.75 6.24 5.04
C HIS A 98 -4.68 7.28 4.72
N HIS A 99 -3.41 6.87 4.80
CA HIS A 99 -2.24 7.72 4.67
C HIS A 99 -1.81 7.89 3.19
N PRO A 100 -1.66 9.12 2.67
CA PRO A 100 -1.30 9.37 1.27
C PRO A 100 0.16 9.05 0.95
N PHE A 101 0.40 8.49 -0.23
CA PHE A 101 1.76 8.24 -0.73
C PHE A 101 2.47 9.52 -1.16
N VAL A 102 1.71 10.41 -1.80
CA VAL A 102 2.15 11.74 -2.24
C VAL A 102 1.11 12.76 -1.78
N THR A 103 1.56 13.89 -1.24
CA THR A 103 0.69 15.00 -0.86
C THR A 103 1.46 16.31 -0.77
N PHE A 104 0.81 17.40 -1.16
CA PHE A 104 1.29 18.77 -1.03
C PHE A 104 0.63 19.52 0.15
N GLY A 105 0.07 18.75 1.09
CA GLY A 105 -0.50 19.26 2.33
C GLY A 105 0.50 19.33 3.47
N ARG A 106 -0.01 19.63 4.67
CA ARG A 106 0.82 19.90 5.86
C ARG A 106 1.53 18.66 6.37
N HIS A 107 0.92 17.48 6.29
CA HIS A 107 1.58 16.21 6.63
C HIS A 107 2.65 15.83 5.61
N GLY A 108 2.55 16.32 4.37
CA GLY A 108 3.62 16.34 3.37
C GLY A 108 4.84 17.18 3.75
N GLY A 109 4.69 18.04 4.77
CA GLY A 109 5.71 18.99 5.20
C GLY A 109 5.77 20.24 4.33
N TYR A 110 4.67 20.58 3.66
CA TYR A 110 4.46 21.82 2.93
C TYR A 110 3.78 22.84 3.85
N TYR A 111 4.46 23.97 4.06
CA TYR A 111 4.07 24.99 5.03
C TYR A 111 4.05 26.35 4.33
N ASN A 112 3.02 27.14 4.56
CA ASN A 112 2.94 28.49 3.98
C ASN A 112 3.86 29.46 4.74
N LEU A 113 4.06 30.64 4.17
CA LEU A 113 4.89 31.70 4.77
C LEU A 113 4.47 32.02 6.22
N LYS A 114 3.17 31.93 6.53
CA LYS A 114 2.65 32.08 7.89
C LYS A 114 3.29 31.08 8.85
N GLN A 115 3.37 29.80 8.51
CA GLN A 115 3.93 28.78 9.39
C GLN A 115 5.46 28.89 9.51
N HIS A 116 6.14 29.42 8.49
CA HIS A 116 7.57 29.72 8.58
C HIS A 116 7.89 30.89 9.53
N ILE A 117 7.03 31.90 9.55
CA ILE A 117 7.20 33.07 10.43
C ILE A 117 6.66 32.75 11.83
N PHE A 118 5.53 32.06 11.95
CA PHE A 118 4.81 31.79 13.19
C PHE A 118 4.62 30.28 13.42
N PRO A 119 5.69 29.50 13.64
CA PRO A 119 5.63 28.03 13.70
C PRO A 119 4.75 27.50 14.84
N PHE A 120 4.56 28.26 15.92
CA PHE A 120 3.77 27.84 17.06
C PHE A 120 2.26 27.91 16.86
N THR A 121 1.78 28.52 15.77
CA THR A 121 0.35 28.45 15.42
C THR A 121 -0.12 27.02 15.14
N GLU A 122 0.83 26.11 14.87
CA GLU A 122 0.61 24.66 14.73
C GLU A 122 0.18 23.98 16.02
N LEU A 123 0.65 24.46 17.17
CA LEU A 123 0.33 23.90 18.49
C LEU A 123 -0.90 24.58 19.08
N ASN A 124 -1.01 25.89 18.87
CA ASN A 124 -2.14 26.69 19.30
C ASN A 124 -2.39 27.82 18.28
N PRO A 125 -3.58 27.89 17.64
CA PRO A 125 -3.89 28.90 16.63
C PRO A 125 -3.72 30.36 17.09
N LYS A 126 -3.69 30.61 18.41
CA LYS A 126 -3.54 31.94 19.00
C LYS A 126 -2.08 32.37 19.22
N LEU A 127 -1.11 31.47 19.02
CA LEU A 127 0.29 31.68 19.39
C LEU A 127 1.10 32.30 18.23
N TYR A 128 0.81 33.55 17.89
CA TYR A 128 1.48 34.33 16.85
C TYR A 128 2.83 34.91 17.33
N ILE A 129 3.78 34.04 17.64
CA ILE A 129 5.13 34.45 18.02
C ILE A 129 6.04 34.34 16.79
N PRO A 130 6.56 35.46 16.24
CA PRO A 130 7.42 35.41 15.07
C PRO A 130 8.78 34.81 15.44
N LEU A 131 9.21 33.78 14.72
CA LEU A 131 10.52 33.16 14.85
C LEU A 131 11.18 32.99 13.48
N PRO A 132 11.56 34.09 12.79
CA PRO A 132 12.35 33.97 11.57
C PRO A 132 13.66 33.21 11.85
N VAL A 133 14.16 32.43 10.87
CA VAL A 133 15.36 31.57 10.97
C VAL A 133 15.17 30.30 11.82
N LEU A 134 14.75 30.41 13.09
CA LEU A 134 14.49 29.24 13.96
C LEU A 134 13.18 28.50 13.60
N GLY A 135 12.18 29.22 13.09
CA GLY A 135 10.92 28.67 12.63
C GLY A 135 11.06 27.80 11.37
N SER A 136 12.15 27.91 10.61
CA SER A 136 12.46 27.01 9.51
C SER A 136 13.08 25.68 9.98
N ILE A 137 13.68 25.64 11.16
CA ILE A 137 14.23 24.41 11.76
C ILE A 137 13.10 23.51 12.27
N TYR A 138 12.02 24.09 12.79
CA TYR A 138 10.90 23.33 13.38
C TYR A 138 10.17 22.40 12.37
N PRO A 139 9.79 22.83 11.14
CA PRO A 139 9.30 21.95 10.09
C PRO A 139 10.25 20.81 9.70
N ILE A 140 11.57 21.08 9.70
CA ILE A 140 12.61 20.10 9.39
C ILE A 140 12.74 19.09 10.52
N ALA A 141 12.77 19.55 11.77
CA ALA A 141 12.81 18.71 12.96
C ALA A 141 11.55 17.85 13.08
N ARG A 142 10.36 18.38 12.77
CA ARG A 142 9.12 17.58 12.67
C ARG A 142 9.20 16.55 11.53
N GLY A 143 9.86 16.86 10.42
CA GLY A 143 10.05 15.88 9.34
C GLY A 143 10.97 14.71 9.71
N VAL A 144 12.01 14.96 10.51
CA VAL A 144 13.06 13.96 10.84
C VAL A 144 12.83 13.26 12.19
N PHE A 145 12.36 13.98 13.20
CA PHE A 145 12.09 13.51 14.57
C PHE A 145 10.62 13.63 14.98
N GLY A 146 9.73 14.03 14.07
CA GLY A 146 8.34 14.34 14.42
C GLY A 146 7.38 13.16 14.29
N ASN A 147 6.14 13.48 13.95
CA ASN A 147 5.01 12.58 14.11
C ASN A 147 5.12 11.42 13.10
N ILE A 148 4.92 10.17 13.56
CA ILE A 148 4.90 8.98 12.70
C ILE A 148 3.83 9.04 11.59
N GLN A 149 2.89 9.98 11.74
CA GLN A 149 1.81 10.27 10.79
C GLN A 149 2.20 11.28 9.70
N ASP A 150 3.42 11.83 9.72
CA ASP A 150 3.92 12.76 8.70
C ASP A 150 4.78 12.01 7.67
N THR A 151 4.68 12.38 6.38
CA THR A 151 5.26 11.61 5.26
C THR A 151 6.79 11.49 5.31
N LYS A 152 7.45 12.48 5.94
CA LYS A 152 8.92 12.52 6.09
C LYS A 152 9.44 11.54 7.15
N HIS A 153 8.58 11.04 8.04
CA HIS A 153 8.99 10.10 9.10
C HIS A 153 9.50 8.78 8.50
N PRO A 154 10.62 8.20 8.99
CA PRO A 154 11.25 7.02 8.37
C PRO A 154 10.33 5.81 8.21
N VAL A 155 9.47 5.52 9.20
CA VAL A 155 8.51 4.40 9.14
C VAL A 155 7.44 4.64 8.07
N TYR A 156 6.94 5.87 7.96
CA TYR A 156 5.99 6.25 6.92
C TYR A 156 6.63 6.13 5.54
N LYS A 157 7.84 6.65 5.40
CA LYS A 157 8.61 6.58 4.16
C LYS A 157 8.86 5.13 3.75
N ASN A 158 9.13 4.24 4.70
CA ASN A 158 9.30 2.81 4.44
C ASN A 158 8.00 2.18 3.93
N PHE A 159 6.88 2.41 4.63
CA PHE A 159 5.54 1.98 4.20
C PHE A 159 5.24 2.45 2.77
N SER A 160 5.33 3.76 2.55
CA SER A 160 5.01 4.39 1.27
C SER A 160 5.87 3.80 0.16
N ARG A 161 7.19 3.70 0.34
CA ARG A 161 8.09 3.16 -0.67
C ARG A 161 7.86 1.68 -0.95
N ALA A 162 7.69 0.87 0.08
CA ALA A 162 7.55 -0.57 -0.07
C ALA A 162 6.27 -0.92 -0.84
N VAL A 163 5.15 -0.33 -0.42
CA VAL A 163 3.86 -0.54 -1.08
C VAL A 163 3.84 0.09 -2.48
N ASP A 164 4.30 1.33 -2.62
CA ASP A 164 4.28 2.04 -3.91
C ASP A 164 5.15 1.33 -4.96
N SER A 165 6.28 0.74 -4.56
CA SER A 165 7.13 -0.04 -5.48
C SER A 165 6.42 -1.23 -6.11
N ILE A 166 5.46 -1.84 -5.39
CA ILE A 166 4.63 -2.93 -5.90
C ILE A 166 3.57 -2.37 -6.84
N LEU A 167 2.87 -1.30 -6.42
CA LEU A 167 1.78 -0.69 -7.18
C LEU A 167 2.25 -0.04 -8.48
N SER A 168 3.47 0.51 -8.51
CA SER A 168 4.04 1.16 -9.70
C SER A 168 4.31 0.21 -10.86
N ARG A 169 4.37 -1.10 -10.61
CA ARG A 169 4.46 -2.11 -11.68
C ARG A 169 3.13 -2.31 -12.41
N HIS A 170 2.03 -1.86 -11.82
CA HIS A 170 0.70 -2.01 -12.39
C HIS A 170 0.38 -0.83 -13.32
N PRO A 171 0.04 -1.07 -14.60
CA PRO A 171 -0.11 -0.01 -15.60
C PRO A 171 -1.30 0.91 -15.31
N TYR A 172 -2.35 0.40 -14.66
CA TYR A 172 -3.60 1.12 -14.42
C TYR A 172 -3.96 1.17 -12.93
N CYS A 173 -3.04 1.66 -12.09
CA CYS A 173 -3.26 1.78 -10.65
C CYS A 173 -3.47 3.23 -10.20
N ILE A 174 -4.61 3.51 -9.54
CA ILE A 174 -4.90 4.79 -8.89
C ILE A 174 -4.82 4.60 -7.38
N ARG A 175 -3.98 5.41 -6.72
CA ARG A 175 -3.83 5.37 -5.26
C ARG A 175 -4.75 6.41 -4.64
N VAL A 176 -5.63 5.98 -3.75
CA VAL A 176 -6.60 6.85 -3.08
C VAL A 176 -6.32 6.89 -1.58
N ALA A 177 -6.32 8.11 -1.03
CA ALA A 177 -6.07 8.33 0.38
C ALA A 177 -6.88 9.47 0.96
N GLY A 178 -6.82 9.58 2.29
CA GLY A 178 -7.35 10.71 3.06
C GLY A 178 -6.21 11.37 3.84
N HIS A 179 -6.37 11.42 5.17
CA HIS A 179 -5.44 11.98 6.17
C HIS A 179 -5.28 13.50 6.12
N GLU A 180 -4.97 14.06 4.96
CA GLU A 180 -4.97 15.50 4.73
C GLU A 180 -6.41 16.01 4.65
N HIS A 181 -6.67 17.16 5.25
CA HIS A 181 -8.02 17.73 5.26
C HIS A 181 -8.23 18.64 4.05
N ASN A 182 -8.02 18.10 2.85
CA ASN A 182 -8.17 18.81 1.59
C ASN A 182 -8.40 17.81 0.43
N LEU A 183 -8.60 18.33 -0.77
CA LEU A 183 -8.76 17.58 -2.01
C LEU A 183 -7.55 17.80 -2.90
N GLN A 184 -6.93 16.73 -3.40
CA GLN A 184 -5.79 16.79 -4.31
C GLN A 184 -5.91 15.72 -5.39
N PHE A 185 -5.53 16.08 -6.62
CA PHE A 185 -5.26 15.16 -7.70
C PHE A 185 -3.84 15.38 -8.19
N ILE A 186 -3.03 14.34 -8.12
CA ILE A 186 -1.59 14.42 -8.33
C ILE A 186 -1.20 13.40 -9.41
N GLU A 187 -0.35 13.82 -10.33
CA GLU A 187 0.30 12.98 -11.33
C GLU A 187 1.81 13.09 -11.13
N GLN A 188 2.45 11.99 -10.75
CA GLN A 188 3.89 11.95 -10.53
C GLN A 188 4.45 10.63 -11.06
N ASN A 189 5.48 10.71 -11.91
CA ASN A 189 6.10 9.56 -12.57
C ASN A 189 5.08 8.65 -13.29
N ASP A 190 4.15 9.25 -14.05
CA ASP A 190 3.08 8.55 -14.76
C ASP A 190 2.14 7.73 -13.85
N HIS A 191 2.05 8.11 -12.57
CA HIS A 191 1.15 7.50 -11.60
C HIS A 191 0.18 8.53 -11.00
N TYR A 192 -1.06 8.10 -10.80
CA TYR A 192 -2.13 8.93 -10.26
C TYR A 192 -2.36 8.70 -8.77
N TYR A 193 -2.44 9.80 -8.03
CA TYR A 193 -2.75 9.83 -6.61
C TYR A 193 -3.91 10.78 -6.35
N ILE A 194 -4.87 10.33 -5.54
CA ILE A 194 -6.03 11.11 -5.12
C ILE A 194 -6.00 11.23 -3.61
N VAL A 195 -6.08 12.45 -3.12
CA VAL A 195 -6.32 12.75 -1.71
C VAL A 195 -7.74 13.31 -1.59
N SER A 196 -8.61 12.63 -0.86
CA SER A 196 -10.01 13.01 -0.65
C SER A 196 -10.34 13.02 0.84
N GLY A 197 -9.67 13.86 1.62
CA GLY A 197 -9.84 13.93 3.09
C GLY A 197 -10.59 15.15 3.61
N ALA A 198 -11.15 15.99 2.72
CA ALA A 198 -11.91 17.20 3.06
C ALA A 198 -13.38 16.95 3.47
N GLY A 199 -13.71 15.79 4.06
CA GLY A 199 -15.12 15.47 4.35
C GLY A 199 -15.75 16.30 5.48
N SER A 200 -14.94 16.94 6.34
CA SER A 200 -15.43 17.72 7.51
C SER A 200 -14.49 18.81 8.00
N LYS A 201 -13.30 18.92 7.39
CA LYS A 201 -12.22 19.81 7.83
C LYS A 201 -11.48 20.32 6.60
N GLU A 202 -10.78 21.43 6.81
CA GLU A 202 -10.02 22.12 5.78
C GLU A 202 -8.58 22.34 6.28
N SER A 203 -7.64 22.29 5.35
CA SER A 203 -6.23 22.55 5.60
C SER A 203 -5.56 23.07 4.34
N ASP A 204 -4.57 23.94 4.54
CA ASP A 204 -3.79 24.55 3.47
C ASP A 204 -3.13 23.50 2.55
N ILE A 205 -2.94 23.89 1.29
CA ILE A 205 -2.23 23.13 0.26
C ILE A 205 -1.21 24.07 -0.38
N THR A 206 -0.02 23.56 -0.68
CA THR A 206 0.98 24.30 -1.45
C THR A 206 0.91 23.89 -2.92
N SER A 207 1.01 24.85 -3.84
CA SER A 207 1.04 24.59 -5.28
C SER A 207 2.33 23.87 -5.68
N ASP A 208 2.22 22.96 -6.63
CA ASP A 208 3.33 22.18 -7.21
C ASP A 208 2.96 21.81 -8.66
N ASP A 209 3.95 21.50 -9.50
CA ASP A 209 3.73 21.15 -10.91
C ASP A 209 3.09 19.77 -11.08
N ASP A 210 3.32 18.85 -10.14
CA ASP A 210 2.69 17.52 -10.14
C ASP A 210 1.21 17.57 -9.71
N LEU A 211 0.73 18.72 -9.21
CA LEU A 211 -0.62 18.91 -8.69
C LEU A 211 -1.60 19.34 -9.78
N LEU A 212 -2.24 18.35 -10.41
CA LEU A 212 -3.24 18.56 -11.47
C LEU A 212 -4.50 19.31 -10.99
N PHE A 213 -4.88 19.10 -9.73
CA PHE A 213 -6.00 19.80 -9.09
C PHE A 213 -5.82 19.86 -7.59
N SER A 214 -6.28 20.96 -6.97
CA SER A 214 -6.40 21.03 -5.52
C SER A 214 -7.54 21.93 -5.06
N SER A 215 -8.11 21.63 -3.89
CA SER A 215 -9.14 22.44 -3.25
C SER A 215 -9.09 22.27 -1.73
N ILE A 216 -9.19 23.38 -1.01
CA ILE A 216 -9.33 23.38 0.46
C ILE A 216 -10.78 23.22 0.91
N LYS A 217 -11.74 23.36 -0.01
CA LYS A 217 -13.18 23.25 0.29
C LYS A 217 -13.55 21.84 0.71
N THR A 218 -14.58 21.74 1.55
CA THR A 218 -15.16 20.44 1.88
C THR A 218 -15.76 19.77 0.64
N GLY A 219 -15.63 18.44 0.55
CA GLY A 219 -16.04 17.71 -0.65
C GLY A 219 -15.52 16.28 -0.75
N PHE A 220 -15.61 15.73 -1.95
CA PHE A 220 -15.22 14.35 -2.26
C PHE A 220 -14.78 14.17 -3.71
N ALA A 221 -14.17 13.03 -4.02
CA ALA A 221 -13.81 12.62 -5.37
C ALA A 221 -14.64 11.41 -5.84
N THR A 222 -14.88 11.30 -7.15
CA THR A 222 -15.40 10.09 -7.79
C THR A 222 -14.44 9.61 -8.88
N ILE A 223 -14.46 8.29 -9.12
CA ILE A 223 -13.76 7.63 -10.22
C ILE A 223 -14.82 6.86 -11.00
N ASP A 224 -15.08 7.31 -12.22
CA ASP A 224 -16.14 6.75 -13.06
C ASP A 224 -15.50 6.03 -14.25
N MET A 225 -15.78 4.74 -14.42
CA MET A 225 -15.48 4.01 -15.66
C MET A 225 -16.77 3.89 -16.46
N VAL A 226 -16.79 4.48 -17.65
CA VAL A 226 -17.92 4.39 -18.58
C VAL A 226 -17.76 3.17 -19.50
N ASN A 227 -18.84 2.76 -20.17
CA ASN A 227 -18.89 1.52 -20.96
C ASN A 227 -17.84 1.39 -22.07
N ASN A 228 -17.29 2.51 -22.58
CA ASN A 228 -16.22 2.49 -23.57
C ASN A 228 -14.81 2.29 -22.96
N GLY A 229 -14.73 2.07 -21.64
CA GLY A 229 -13.49 1.86 -20.91
C GLY A 229 -12.83 3.15 -20.40
N ASN A 230 -13.28 4.33 -20.82
CA ASN A 230 -12.70 5.59 -20.36
C ASN A 230 -12.92 5.78 -18.86
N VAL A 231 -11.86 6.20 -18.17
CA VAL A 231 -11.88 6.52 -16.74
C VAL A 231 -11.88 8.03 -16.55
N TYR A 232 -12.79 8.52 -15.69
CA TYR A 232 -12.89 9.92 -15.31
C TYR A 232 -12.66 10.08 -13.81
N VAL A 233 -11.81 11.02 -13.43
CA VAL A 233 -11.67 11.48 -12.04
C VAL A 233 -12.40 12.81 -11.92
N LYS A 234 -13.30 12.92 -10.94
CA LYS A 234 -14.09 14.12 -10.70
C LYS A 234 -14.00 14.55 -9.24
N PHE A 235 -13.96 15.85 -9.00
CA PHE A 235 -14.00 16.40 -7.64
C PHE A 235 -15.23 17.26 -7.46
N TYR A 236 -15.86 17.15 -6.30
CA TYR A 236 -17.10 17.84 -5.95
C TYR A 236 -16.92 18.63 -4.66
N SER A 237 -17.61 19.77 -4.57
CA SER A 237 -17.72 20.57 -3.34
C SER A 237 -19.00 20.19 -2.61
N SER A 238 -18.92 20.01 -1.30
CA SER A 238 -20.11 19.91 -0.43
C SER A 238 -20.78 21.27 -0.20
N GLU A 239 -20.13 22.38 -0.58
CA GLU A 239 -20.67 23.74 -0.50
C GLU A 239 -21.52 24.14 -1.71
N ASN A 240 -21.50 23.34 -2.79
CA ASN A 240 -22.29 23.64 -3.99
C ASN A 240 -23.74 23.21 -3.78
N ASP A 241 -24.70 24.10 -4.07
CA ASP A 241 -26.14 23.79 -4.00
C ASP A 241 -26.60 22.70 -4.99
N THR A 242 -25.76 22.38 -5.98
CA THR A 242 -26.03 21.33 -6.99
C THR A 242 -24.89 20.33 -7.01
N VAL A 243 -25.22 19.07 -6.71
CA VAL A 243 -24.28 17.94 -6.69
C VAL A 243 -23.79 17.57 -8.10
N ASP A 244 -24.47 18.07 -9.14
CA ASP A 244 -24.21 17.67 -10.54
C ASP A 244 -23.01 18.40 -11.18
N LYS A 245 -22.45 19.42 -10.52
CA LYS A 245 -21.36 20.24 -11.08
C LYS A 245 -20.03 19.96 -10.37
N PRO A 246 -19.15 19.14 -10.96
CA PRO A 246 -17.83 18.93 -10.41
C PRO A 246 -16.99 20.23 -10.48
N LEU A 247 -16.16 20.45 -9.46
CA LEU A 247 -15.12 21.47 -9.44
C LEU A 247 -14.04 21.20 -10.49
N TYR A 248 -13.80 19.93 -10.79
CA TYR A 248 -12.75 19.48 -11.70
C TYR A 248 -13.11 18.12 -12.29
N VAL A 249 -12.73 17.92 -13.56
CA VAL A 249 -12.90 16.65 -14.29
C VAL A 249 -11.64 16.39 -15.11
N LYS A 250 -11.05 15.20 -14.95
CA LYS A 250 -9.98 14.70 -15.82
C LYS A 250 -10.38 13.35 -16.42
N SER A 251 -10.19 13.22 -17.73
CA SER A 251 -10.20 11.92 -18.42
C SER A 251 -8.79 11.33 -18.38
N LEU A 252 -8.67 10.07 -17.94
CA LEU A 252 -7.41 9.31 -17.93
C LEU A 252 -7.27 8.43 -19.18
N GLY A 253 -8.26 8.47 -20.08
CA GLY A 253 -8.33 7.58 -21.23
C GLY A 253 -8.84 6.18 -20.88
N PRO A 254 -8.90 5.28 -21.87
CA PRO A 254 -9.35 3.91 -21.67
C PRO A 254 -8.24 3.03 -21.10
N ILE A 255 -8.65 2.00 -20.37
CA ILE A 255 -7.75 0.92 -19.95
C ILE A 255 -7.56 -0.05 -21.11
N ASP A 256 -6.34 -0.09 -21.64
CA ASP A 256 -5.98 -1.01 -22.71
C ASP A 256 -5.26 -2.24 -22.17
N SER A 257 -6.04 -3.26 -21.80
CA SER A 257 -5.51 -4.55 -21.38
C SER A 257 -5.06 -5.44 -22.55
N SER A 258 -5.11 -4.98 -23.81
CA SER A 258 -4.80 -5.82 -24.98
C SER A 258 -3.31 -6.20 -25.08
N HIS A 259 -2.43 -5.38 -24.51
CA HIS A 259 -0.99 -5.64 -24.45
C HIS A 259 -0.59 -6.70 -23.44
N ILE A 260 -1.50 -7.05 -22.52
CA ILE A 260 -1.26 -8.05 -21.49
C ILE A 260 -1.38 -9.43 -22.13
N LYS A 261 -0.24 -9.97 -22.52
CA LYS A 261 -0.15 -11.36 -22.94
C LYS A 261 -0.40 -12.22 -21.71
N LYS A 262 -1.61 -12.79 -21.60
CA LYS A 262 -1.85 -13.94 -20.71
C LYS A 262 -0.82 -15.00 -21.07
N THR A 263 0.24 -15.08 -20.28
CA THR A 263 1.30 -16.05 -20.50
C THR A 263 0.68 -17.39 -20.16
N SER A 264 0.36 -18.17 -21.19
CA SER A 264 0.13 -19.60 -21.01
C SER A 264 1.47 -20.18 -20.56
N TYR A 265 1.67 -20.29 -19.24
CA TYR A 265 2.72 -21.10 -18.69
C TYR A 265 2.44 -22.53 -19.15
N LYS A 266 3.18 -22.99 -20.17
CA LYS A 266 3.24 -24.41 -20.46
C LYS A 266 3.90 -25.04 -19.24
N VAL A 267 3.09 -25.69 -18.40
CA VAL A 267 3.61 -26.52 -17.31
C VAL A 267 4.59 -27.50 -17.96
N PRO A 268 5.90 -27.43 -17.63
CA PRO A 268 6.85 -28.34 -18.23
C PRO A 268 6.47 -29.76 -17.85
N VAL A 269 6.55 -30.69 -18.80
CA VAL A 269 6.38 -32.11 -18.51
C VAL A 269 7.55 -32.53 -17.63
N LEU A 270 7.29 -32.71 -16.33
CA LEU A 270 8.29 -33.14 -15.36
C LEU A 270 8.53 -34.65 -15.54
N PRO A 271 9.80 -35.11 -15.54
CA PRO A 271 10.10 -36.54 -15.56
C PRO A 271 9.73 -37.17 -14.21
N ASP A 272 9.42 -38.47 -14.17
CA ASP A 272 9.06 -39.17 -12.92
C ASP A 272 10.17 -39.16 -11.87
N SER A 273 11.43 -39.01 -12.30
CA SER A 273 12.59 -39.01 -11.42
C SER A 273 13.80 -38.31 -12.02
N VAL A 274 14.68 -37.83 -11.16
CA VAL A 274 15.98 -37.23 -11.50
C VAL A 274 17.10 -37.91 -10.72
N VAL A 275 18.29 -37.94 -11.31
CA VAL A 275 19.50 -38.40 -10.61
C VAL A 275 20.23 -37.17 -10.07
N VAL A 276 20.39 -37.11 -8.75
CA VAL A 276 21.09 -36.02 -8.06
C VAL A 276 22.27 -36.58 -7.28
N VAL A 277 23.33 -35.79 -7.18
CA VAL A 277 24.45 -36.08 -6.28
C VAL A 277 24.25 -35.21 -5.04
N PRO A 278 23.96 -35.78 -3.87
CA PRO A 278 23.53 -35.03 -2.68
C PRO A 278 24.49 -33.91 -2.29
N ALA A 279 25.79 -34.16 -2.40
CA ALA A 279 26.80 -33.17 -2.09
C ALA A 279 28.05 -33.36 -2.94
N LYS A 280 27.94 -32.99 -4.22
CA LYS A 280 29.02 -33.03 -5.22
C LYS A 280 30.31 -32.35 -4.75
N TYR A 281 30.21 -31.34 -3.89
CA TYR A 281 31.35 -30.60 -3.31
C TYR A 281 32.20 -31.42 -2.32
N TYR A 282 31.75 -32.60 -1.87
CA TYR A 282 32.59 -33.52 -1.09
C TYR A 282 33.55 -34.37 -1.93
N GLN A 283 33.45 -34.30 -3.27
CA GLN A 283 34.45 -34.89 -4.16
C GLN A 283 35.83 -34.27 -3.87
N ALA A 284 36.80 -35.14 -3.63
CA ALA A 284 38.13 -34.74 -3.19
C ALA A 284 39.21 -35.55 -3.92
N ARG A 285 40.27 -34.87 -4.36
CA ARG A 285 41.47 -35.50 -4.94
C ARG A 285 42.29 -36.19 -3.84
N LYS A 286 43.16 -37.14 -4.24
CA LYS A 286 43.94 -38.02 -3.34
C LYS A 286 44.62 -37.30 -2.17
N PHE A 287 45.20 -36.12 -2.40
CA PHE A 287 45.85 -35.33 -1.35
C PHE A 287 44.88 -34.85 -0.26
N LYS A 288 43.69 -34.37 -0.65
CA LYS A 288 42.65 -33.89 0.29
C LYS A 288 42.00 -35.05 1.05
N LYS A 289 41.90 -36.23 0.43
CA LYS A 289 41.50 -37.49 1.08
C LYS A 289 42.53 -37.97 2.10
N TRP A 290 43.82 -37.82 1.80
CA TRP A 290 44.91 -38.15 2.73
C TRP A 290 44.94 -37.22 3.95
N LEU A 291 44.76 -35.91 3.76
CA LEU A 291 44.84 -34.92 4.85
C LEU A 291 43.59 -34.91 5.75
N LEU A 292 42.39 -35.08 5.19
CA LEU A 292 41.11 -34.89 5.91
C LEU A 292 40.30 -36.19 6.05
N GLY A 293 40.84 -37.32 5.61
CA GLY A 293 40.17 -38.62 5.64
C GLY A 293 39.03 -38.79 4.62
N ASN A 294 38.48 -40.01 4.62
CA ASN A 294 37.47 -40.46 3.67
C ASN A 294 36.02 -40.41 4.19
N ASN A 295 35.80 -39.90 5.40
CA ASN A 295 34.52 -40.02 6.13
C ASN A 295 33.30 -39.67 5.28
N TYR A 296 32.47 -40.68 5.04
CA TYR A 296 31.19 -40.66 4.36
C TYR A 296 31.18 -40.02 2.95
N ARG A 297 32.35 -39.75 2.37
CA ARG A 297 32.45 -39.01 1.09
C ARG A 297 31.84 -39.80 -0.06
N ASP A 298 31.91 -41.12 -0.01
CA ASP A 298 31.38 -41.98 -1.06
C ASP A 298 29.84 -41.99 -0.97
N GLU A 299 29.26 -42.03 0.23
CA GLU A 299 27.82 -41.93 0.49
C GLU A 299 27.25 -40.58 0.03
N TRP A 300 27.96 -39.48 0.29
CA TRP A 300 27.53 -38.13 -0.10
C TRP A 300 27.77 -37.78 -1.57
N THR A 301 28.61 -38.55 -2.28
CA THR A 301 28.91 -38.34 -3.70
C THR A 301 28.32 -39.42 -4.62
N THR A 302 27.68 -40.44 -4.06
CA THR A 302 26.94 -41.46 -4.81
C THR A 302 25.71 -40.83 -5.47
N PRO A 303 25.55 -40.95 -6.79
CA PRO A 303 24.34 -40.50 -7.47
C PRO A 303 23.12 -41.28 -6.97
N VAL A 304 22.08 -40.58 -6.55
CA VAL A 304 20.81 -41.17 -6.11
C VAL A 304 19.67 -40.75 -7.03
N LYS A 305 18.80 -41.71 -7.37
CA LYS A 305 17.59 -41.47 -8.16
C LYS A 305 16.46 -41.10 -7.21
N VAL A 306 15.96 -39.87 -7.33
CA VAL A 306 14.86 -39.34 -6.49
C VAL A 306 13.66 -39.02 -7.37
N LYS A 307 12.45 -39.19 -6.84
CA LYS A 307 11.22 -38.80 -7.55
C LYS A 307 11.13 -37.29 -7.67
N VAL A 308 10.63 -36.79 -8.79
CA VAL A 308 10.31 -35.38 -8.93
C VAL A 308 8.99 -35.12 -8.22
N LEU A 309 8.97 -34.10 -7.34
CA LEU A 309 7.76 -33.64 -6.69
C LEU A 309 6.98 -32.71 -7.64
N ASP A 310 5.84 -33.18 -8.13
CA ASP A 310 4.93 -32.40 -8.98
C ASP A 310 3.78 -31.86 -8.10
N LEU A 311 3.89 -30.58 -7.70
CA LEU A 311 2.89 -29.92 -6.85
C LEU A 311 1.50 -29.79 -7.52
N GLY A 312 1.40 -29.96 -8.85
CA GLY A 312 0.14 -29.97 -9.56
C GLY A 312 -0.62 -31.31 -9.48
N LYS A 313 0.11 -32.41 -9.24
CA LYS A 313 -0.46 -33.76 -9.05
C LYS A 313 -0.55 -34.15 -7.58
N GLU A 314 0.46 -33.80 -6.79
CA GLU A 314 0.58 -34.14 -5.39
C GLU A 314 -0.23 -33.13 -4.57
N LYS A 315 -1.46 -33.49 -4.20
CA LYS A 315 -2.34 -32.68 -3.36
C LYS A 315 -1.80 -32.61 -1.93
N GLY A 316 -0.82 -31.75 -1.67
CA GLY A 316 -0.49 -31.22 -0.35
C GLY A 316 -0.21 -32.23 0.77
N SER A 317 0.08 -33.50 0.49
CA SER A 317 0.56 -34.41 1.53
C SER A 317 2.03 -34.09 1.80
N THR A 318 2.26 -33.37 2.88
CA THR A 318 3.58 -33.19 3.49
C THR A 318 4.26 -34.56 3.60
N LEU A 319 5.50 -34.64 3.11
CA LEU A 319 6.37 -35.82 3.23
C LEU A 319 6.33 -36.30 4.70
N GLN A 320 5.81 -37.51 4.93
CA GLN A 320 5.95 -38.26 6.19
C GLN A 320 7.38 -38.76 6.34
#